data_AF-A0A8I5YNZ5-F1
#
_entry.id   AF-A0A8I5YNZ5-F1
#
_cell.length_a   1.000
_cell.length_b   1.000
_cell.length_c   1.000
_cell.angle_alpha   90.00
_cell.angle_beta   90.00
_cell.angle_gamma   90.00
#
_symmetry.space_group_name_H-M   'P 1'
#
loop_
_entity.id
_entity.type
_entity.pdbx_description
1 polymer ?
#
loop_
_entity_poly.entity_id
_entity_poly.type
_entity_poly.pdbx_seq_one_letter_code
_entity_poly.pdbx_strand_id
1 'polypeptide(L)'
;MYSRVPECQVTTYYYVGFAYLMMCRYQDAIRVFANILLYIQRTKSMFQRTTYKYEMINKQNEQMHALLAIALTVYPMSIDESIHLQLQKKYRDKMLRMQKGDPQVYEELFSYFCPKFLSPVVPNYDNVHPNYHKEPFLQQLKVFSDEIQQQAQLSTIHSFLKLYTTMPVAKLAGFLDFTEQFRIQLLVFKHKMKNLVWTSGISILHGEFQSASEVDFYIDKDMIHIADTKVSRHYGDFFICRIHKLEELNRTLKKLGQRP
;
A
#
# COMPACT_ATOMS: atom_id res chain seq x y z
N MET A 1 -26.86 -1.52 11.95
CA MET A 1 -27.75 -0.54 12.60
C MET A 1 -27.60 0.89 12.03
N TYR A 2 -27.20 1.07 10.75
CA TYR A 2 -27.43 2.29 9.95
C TYR A 2 -27.35 1.91 8.46
N SER A 3 -28.11 2.60 7.60
CA SER A 3 -27.97 2.51 6.14
C SER A 3 -26.60 3.07 5.75
N ARG A 4 -25.76 2.26 5.08
CA ARG A 4 -24.46 2.74 4.59
C ARG A 4 -24.70 3.65 3.38
N VAL A 5 -24.58 4.96 3.59
CA VAL A 5 -24.60 5.93 2.49
C VAL A 5 -23.32 5.74 1.67
N PRO A 6 -23.41 5.37 0.38
CA PRO A 6 -22.24 5.07 -0.45
C PRO A 6 -21.20 6.20 -0.51
N GLU A 7 -21.65 7.46 -0.55
CA GLU A 7 -20.78 8.66 -0.56
C GLU A 7 -19.94 8.79 0.72
N CYS A 8 -20.59 8.68 1.88
CA CYS A 8 -19.92 8.74 3.18
C CYS A 8 -18.93 7.58 3.33
N GLN A 9 -19.28 6.41 2.80
CA GLN A 9 -18.39 5.26 2.78
C GLN A 9 -17.12 5.57 1.97
N VAL A 10 -17.23 6.04 0.73
CA VAL A 10 -16.05 6.39 -0.09
C VAL A 10 -15.15 7.41 0.63
N THR A 11 -15.74 8.47 1.18
CA THR A 11 -14.99 9.52 1.87
C THR A 11 -14.31 9.01 3.15
N THR A 12 -15.00 8.19 3.94
CA THR A 12 -14.44 7.62 5.18
C THR A 12 -13.24 6.72 4.86
N TYR A 13 -13.38 5.83 3.87
CA TYR A 13 -12.31 4.92 3.48
C TYR A 13 -11.11 5.66 2.88
N TYR A 14 -11.33 6.77 2.15
CA TYR A 14 -10.25 7.64 1.68
C TYR A 14 -9.41 8.19 2.83
N TYR A 15 -10.04 8.81 3.84
CA TYR A 15 -9.31 9.39 4.97
C TYR A 15 -8.67 8.32 5.86
N VAL A 16 -9.34 7.20 6.10
CA VAL A 16 -8.78 6.07 6.86
C VAL A 16 -7.57 5.48 6.14
N GLY A 17 -7.68 5.26 4.83
CA GLY A 17 -6.55 4.76 4.02
C GLY A 17 -5.37 5.72 4.02
N PHE A 18 -5.63 7.03 3.92
CA PHE A 18 -4.59 8.05 4.02
C PHE A 18 -3.93 8.08 5.40
N ALA A 19 -4.71 7.99 6.48
CA ALA A 19 -4.19 7.93 7.84
C ALA A 19 -3.29 6.70 8.04
N TYR A 20 -3.68 5.53 7.51
CA TYR A 20 -2.84 4.34 7.56
C TYR A 20 -1.53 4.50 6.78
N LEU A 21 -1.56 5.18 5.63
CA LEU A 21 -0.36 5.47 4.85
C LEU A 21 0.61 6.34 5.67
N MET A 22 0.11 7.39 6.33
CA MET A 22 0.94 8.27 7.16
C MET A 22 1.42 7.60 8.46
N MET A 23 0.67 6.63 9.00
CA MET A 23 1.09 5.81 10.14
C MET A 23 2.02 4.64 9.75
N CYS A 24 2.50 4.57 8.51
CA CYS A 24 3.35 3.49 7.98
C CYS A 24 2.69 2.09 8.00
N ARG A 25 1.37 2.03 8.17
CA ARG A 25 0.57 0.78 8.12
C ARG A 25 0.19 0.44 6.68
N TYR A 26 1.19 0.27 5.82
CA TYR A 26 1.02 0.11 4.38
C TYR A 26 0.14 -1.07 4.00
N GLN A 27 0.25 -2.21 4.69
CA GLN A 27 -0.56 -3.40 4.40
C GLN A 27 -2.06 -3.13 4.61
N ASP A 28 -2.42 -2.46 5.70
CA ASP A 28 -3.81 -2.11 5.97
C ASP A 28 -4.31 -0.99 5.04
N ALA A 29 -3.46 0.00 4.72
CA ALA A 29 -3.76 1.01 3.72
C ALA A 29 -4.09 0.38 2.35
N ILE A 30 -3.26 -0.56 1.87
CA ILE A 30 -3.46 -1.28 0.62
C ILE A 30 -4.79 -2.06 0.64
N ARG A 31 -5.10 -2.76 1.74
CA ARG A 31 -6.37 -3.49 1.90
C ARG A 31 -7.57 -2.55 1.86
N VAL A 32 -7.51 -1.43 2.58
CA VAL A 32 -8.59 -0.43 2.63
C VAL A 32 -8.82 0.18 1.25
N PHE A 33 -7.77 0.62 0.57
CA PHE A 33 -7.86 1.17 -0.79
C PHE A 33 -8.37 0.13 -1.78
N ALA A 34 -7.85 -1.09 -1.77
CA ALA A 34 -8.31 -2.12 -2.70
C ALA A 34 -9.81 -2.44 -2.50
N ASN A 35 -10.26 -2.57 -1.24
CA ASN A 35 -11.65 -2.86 -0.93
C ASN A 35 -12.61 -1.76 -1.40
N ILE A 36 -12.27 -0.48 -1.18
CA ILE A 36 -13.14 0.62 -1.61
C ILE A 36 -13.10 0.85 -3.12
N LEU A 37 -11.96 0.63 -3.79
CA LEU A 37 -11.86 0.72 -5.24
C LEU A 37 -12.71 -0.37 -5.92
N LEU A 38 -12.69 -1.61 -5.42
CA LEU A 38 -13.59 -2.67 -5.88
C LEU A 38 -15.06 -2.31 -5.66
N TYR A 39 -15.38 -1.71 -4.51
CA TYR A 39 -16.73 -1.27 -4.20
C TYR A 39 -17.22 -0.21 -5.21
N ILE A 40 -16.42 0.82 -5.49
CA ILE A 40 -16.74 1.86 -6.48
C ILE A 40 -16.93 1.25 -7.87
N GLN A 41 -16.06 0.34 -8.29
CA GLN A 41 -16.17 -0.33 -9.58
C GLN A 41 -17.49 -1.09 -9.73
N ARG A 42 -17.97 -1.75 -8.66
CA ARG A 42 -19.23 -2.51 -8.65
C ARG A 42 -20.48 -1.62 -8.57
N THR A 43 -20.37 -0.43 -8.01
CA THR A 43 -21.51 0.45 -7.71
C THR A 43 -21.63 1.67 -8.64
N LYS A 44 -20.84 1.73 -9.73
CA LYS A 44 -20.81 2.84 -10.70
C LYS A 44 -22.19 3.32 -11.16
N SER A 45 -23.14 2.43 -11.41
CA SER A 45 -24.49 2.77 -11.89
C SER A 45 -25.38 3.45 -10.83
N MET A 46 -25.14 3.22 -9.53
CA MET A 46 -25.90 3.87 -8.45
C MET A 46 -25.56 5.36 -8.31
N PHE A 47 -24.32 5.75 -8.61
CA PHE A 47 -23.83 7.12 -8.40
C PHE A 47 -24.23 8.10 -9.50
N GLN A 48 -24.73 7.60 -10.64
CA GLN A 48 -25.06 8.44 -11.81
C GLN A 48 -26.29 9.33 -11.62
N ARG A 49 -27.05 9.15 -10.54
CA ARG A 49 -28.29 9.92 -10.28
C ARG A 49 -28.05 11.37 -9.85
N THR A 50 -26.83 11.75 -9.46
CA THR A 50 -26.50 13.14 -9.09
C THR A 50 -25.10 13.52 -9.54
N THR A 51 -24.99 14.40 -10.54
CA THR A 51 -23.74 14.75 -11.23
C THR A 51 -22.64 15.26 -10.31
N TYR A 52 -22.95 16.19 -9.39
CA TYR A 52 -21.96 16.76 -8.46
C TYR A 52 -21.30 15.69 -7.56
N LYS A 53 -22.12 14.76 -7.04
CA LYS A 53 -21.66 13.69 -6.15
C LYS A 53 -20.80 12.67 -6.90
N TYR A 54 -21.17 12.40 -8.15
CA TYR A 54 -20.40 11.54 -9.03
C TYR A 54 -19.00 12.10 -9.31
N GLU A 55 -18.87 13.40 -9.58
CA GLU A 55 -17.57 14.04 -9.81
C GLU A 55 -16.68 14.01 -8.57
N MET A 56 -17.23 14.28 -7.37
CA MET A 56 -16.47 14.17 -6.12
C MET A 56 -15.95 12.75 -5.87
N ILE A 57 -16.80 11.74 -6.06
CA ILE A 57 -16.41 10.33 -5.91
C ILE A 57 -15.35 9.96 -6.94
N ASN A 58 -15.48 10.42 -8.18
CA ASN A 58 -14.51 10.11 -9.22
C ASN A 58 -13.14 10.75 -8.91
N LYS A 59 -13.13 11.98 -8.36
CA LYS A 59 -11.89 12.61 -7.88
C LYS A 59 -11.25 11.82 -6.73
N GLN A 60 -12.04 11.40 -5.74
CA GLN A 60 -11.55 10.55 -4.64
C GLN A 60 -11.05 9.20 -5.15
N ASN A 61 -11.72 8.63 -6.15
CA ASN A 61 -11.31 7.39 -6.80
C ASN A 61 -9.92 7.54 -7.42
N GLU A 62 -9.65 8.64 -8.13
CA GLU A 62 -8.32 8.92 -8.68
C GLU A 62 -7.26 9.14 -7.61
N GLN A 63 -7.61 9.85 -6.52
CA GLN A 63 -6.75 10.04 -5.36
C GLN A 63 -6.36 8.71 -4.72
N MET A 64 -7.33 7.81 -4.52
CA MET A 64 -7.08 6.50 -3.92
C MET A 64 -6.20 5.62 -4.81
N HIS A 65 -6.36 5.66 -6.13
CA HIS A 65 -5.44 4.94 -7.04
C HIS A 65 -4.01 5.46 -6.95
N ALA A 66 -3.81 6.77 -6.90
CA ALA A 66 -2.48 7.36 -6.79
C ALA A 66 -1.80 7.01 -5.44
N LEU A 67 -2.53 7.12 -4.34
CA LEU A 67 -2.04 6.75 -3.00
C LEU A 67 -1.76 5.24 -2.90
N LEU A 68 -2.58 4.42 -3.55
CA LEU A 68 -2.34 2.98 -3.66
C LEU A 68 -1.08 2.67 -4.47
N ALA A 69 -0.79 3.44 -5.54
CA ALA A 69 0.45 3.30 -6.31
C ALA A 69 1.68 3.53 -5.43
N ILE A 70 1.68 4.62 -4.64
CA ILE A 70 2.74 4.91 -3.66
C ILE A 70 2.88 3.73 -2.68
N ALA A 71 1.78 3.33 -2.03
CA ALA A 71 1.80 2.27 -1.02
C ALA A 71 2.33 0.94 -1.58
N LEU A 72 1.99 0.59 -2.83
CA LEU A 72 2.48 -0.64 -3.48
C LEU A 72 3.94 -0.56 -3.92
N THR A 73 4.45 0.63 -4.27
CA THR A 73 5.90 0.78 -4.54
C THR A 73 6.74 0.65 -3.28
N VAL A 74 6.23 1.17 -2.15
CA VAL A 74 6.88 1.11 -0.84
C VAL A 74 6.78 -0.29 -0.22
N TYR A 75 5.61 -0.93 -0.38
CA TYR A 75 5.32 -2.25 0.14
C TYR A 75 4.70 -3.15 -0.94
N PRO A 76 5.51 -3.96 -1.64
CA PRO A 76 5.02 -4.81 -2.72
C PRO A 76 4.11 -5.91 -2.16
N MET A 77 2.82 -5.84 -2.47
CA MET A 77 1.80 -6.82 -2.06
C MET A 77 0.94 -7.23 -3.26
N SER A 78 0.52 -8.50 -3.31
CA SER A 78 -0.45 -8.95 -4.31
C SER A 78 -1.82 -8.32 -4.08
N ILE A 79 -2.35 -7.61 -5.08
CA ILE A 79 -3.70 -7.04 -5.09
C ILE A 79 -4.57 -7.73 -6.14
N ASP A 80 -5.87 -7.41 -6.14
CA ASP A 80 -6.80 -7.89 -7.16
C ASP A 80 -6.36 -7.46 -8.57
N GLU A 81 -6.44 -8.39 -9.53
CA GLU A 81 -5.96 -8.21 -10.90
C GLU A 81 -6.66 -7.05 -11.62
N SER A 82 -7.94 -6.81 -11.33
CA SER A 82 -8.71 -5.74 -11.97
C SER A 82 -8.20 -4.35 -11.57
N ILE A 83 -7.91 -4.14 -10.29
CA ILE A 83 -7.31 -2.90 -9.78
C ILE A 83 -5.87 -2.79 -10.27
N HIS A 84 -5.11 -3.89 -10.24
CA HIS A 84 -3.73 -3.90 -10.70
C HIS A 84 -3.61 -3.44 -12.16
N LEU A 85 -4.51 -3.90 -13.03
CA LEU A 85 -4.55 -3.49 -14.43
C LEU A 85 -4.90 -2.01 -14.59
N GLN A 86 -5.86 -1.48 -13.82
CA GLN A 86 -6.21 -0.06 -13.83
C GLN A 86 -5.04 0.82 -13.35
N LEU A 87 -4.36 0.37 -12.30
CA LEU A 87 -3.19 1.03 -11.74
C LEU A 87 -2.04 1.07 -12.75
N GLN A 88 -1.72 -0.07 -13.38
CA GLN A 88 -0.69 -0.13 -14.41
C GLN A 88 -1.03 0.76 -15.61
N LYS A 89 -2.28 0.84 -16.04
CA LYS A 89 -2.66 1.68 -17.19
C LYS A 89 -2.40 3.17 -16.94
N LYS A 90 -2.61 3.66 -15.71
CA LYS A 90 -2.58 5.11 -15.41
C LYS A 90 -1.27 5.56 -14.74
N TYR A 91 -0.63 4.71 -13.94
CA TYR A 91 0.50 5.09 -13.08
C TYR A 91 1.77 4.27 -13.29
N ARG A 92 1.84 3.38 -14.30
CA ARG A 92 3.02 2.51 -14.53
C ARG A 92 4.33 3.29 -14.64
N ASP A 93 4.38 4.37 -15.42
CA ASP A 93 5.61 5.13 -15.60
C ASP A 93 6.05 5.82 -14.30
N LYS A 94 5.09 6.37 -13.54
CA LYS A 94 5.36 6.96 -12.22
C LYS A 94 5.85 5.89 -11.24
N MET A 95 5.24 4.70 -11.24
CA MET A 95 5.67 3.57 -10.40
C MET A 95 7.07 3.08 -10.74
N LEU A 96 7.44 3.02 -12.02
CA LEU A 96 8.79 2.68 -12.46
C LEU A 96 9.82 3.72 -12.02
N ARG A 97 9.51 5.01 -12.12
CA ARG A 97 10.39 6.09 -11.62
C ARG A 97 10.54 6.04 -10.09
N MET A 98 9.44 5.78 -9.38
CA MET A 98 9.44 5.58 -7.93
C MET A 98 10.31 4.38 -7.51
N GLN A 99 10.22 3.25 -8.23
CA GLN A 99 11.08 2.08 -7.99
C GLN A 99 12.57 2.36 -8.26
N LYS A 100 12.90 3.27 -9.18
CA LYS A 100 14.26 3.73 -9.42
C LYS A 100 14.78 4.69 -8.35
N GLY A 101 13.95 5.07 -7.38
CA GLY A 101 14.33 5.94 -6.26
C GLY A 101 14.26 7.43 -6.59
N ASP A 102 13.41 7.86 -7.52
CA ASP A 102 13.18 9.29 -7.81
C ASP A 102 12.24 9.92 -6.75
N PRO A 103 12.75 10.72 -5.79
CA PRO A 103 11.93 11.27 -4.71
C PRO A 103 10.92 12.32 -5.19
N GLN A 104 11.18 12.98 -6.33
CA GLN A 104 10.30 14.06 -6.82
C GLN A 104 8.92 13.54 -7.22
N VAL A 105 8.84 12.31 -7.73
CA VAL A 105 7.57 11.69 -8.12
C VAL A 105 6.69 11.43 -6.90
N TYR A 106 7.30 11.09 -5.76
CA TYR A 106 6.58 10.91 -4.51
C TYR A 106 6.00 12.24 -4.01
N GLU A 107 6.78 13.32 -4.06
CA GLU A 107 6.33 14.66 -3.65
C GLU A 107 5.21 15.18 -4.55
N GLU A 108 5.31 14.99 -5.87
CA GLU A 108 4.29 15.39 -6.84
C GLU A 108 2.96 14.65 -6.57
N LEU A 109 3.01 13.33 -6.40
CA LEU A 109 1.83 12.52 -6.11
C LEU A 109 1.24 12.86 -4.74
N PHE A 110 2.09 13.07 -3.73
CA PHE A 110 1.63 13.45 -2.40
C PHE A 110 0.94 14.82 -2.43
N SER A 111 1.58 15.83 -3.03
CA SER A 111 1.03 17.18 -3.16
C SER A 111 -0.34 17.23 -3.84
N TYR A 112 -0.56 16.38 -4.86
CA TYR A 112 -1.79 16.44 -5.66
C TYR A 112 -2.93 15.61 -5.05
N PHE A 113 -2.61 14.49 -4.39
CA PHE A 113 -3.61 13.52 -3.93
C PHE A 113 -3.80 13.45 -2.41
N CYS A 114 -2.99 14.17 -1.62
CA CYS A 114 -3.18 14.26 -0.18
C CYS A 114 -4.47 15.04 0.17
N PRO A 115 -5.08 14.74 1.33
CA PRO A 115 -6.04 15.62 1.96
C PRO A 115 -5.51 17.04 2.15
N LYS A 116 -6.42 18.00 2.26
CA LYS A 116 -6.05 19.35 2.70
C LYS A 116 -5.75 19.31 4.20
N PHE A 117 -4.54 19.67 4.58
CA PHE A 117 -4.15 19.79 5.98
C PHE A 117 -4.63 21.12 6.55
N LEU A 118 -5.06 21.08 7.82
CA LEU A 118 -5.53 22.25 8.56
C LEU A 118 -4.62 22.44 9.77
N SER A 119 -4.24 23.70 10.04
CA SER A 119 -3.61 24.04 11.31
C SER A 119 -4.68 24.04 12.40
N PRO A 120 -4.46 23.39 13.56
CA PRO A 120 -5.39 23.44 14.68
C PRO A 120 -5.36 24.80 15.40
N VAL A 121 -4.37 25.65 15.10
CA VAL A 121 -4.18 26.96 15.75
C VAL A 121 -4.68 28.06 14.82
N VAL A 122 -5.46 29.00 15.38
CA VAL A 122 -5.90 30.20 14.66
C VAL A 122 -4.68 30.99 14.15
N PRO A 123 -4.69 31.44 12.88
CA PRO A 123 -3.59 32.24 12.34
C PRO A 123 -3.38 33.51 13.16
N ASN A 124 -2.13 33.77 13.53
CA ASN A 124 -1.77 35.05 14.11
C ASN A 124 -1.71 36.10 12.97
N TYR A 125 -2.68 37.01 12.96
CA TYR A 125 -2.81 38.05 11.94
C TYR A 125 -1.83 39.22 12.13
N ASP A 126 -1.15 39.30 13.28
CA ASP A 126 -0.21 40.39 13.60
C ASP A 126 1.21 40.09 13.07
N ASN A 127 1.58 38.81 12.97
CA ASN A 127 2.89 38.34 12.47
C ASN A 127 2.71 37.40 11.27
N VAL A 128 2.13 37.91 10.18
CA VAL A 128 1.86 37.11 8.97
C VAL A 128 3.16 36.82 8.23
N HIS A 129 3.83 35.72 8.60
CA HIS A 129 4.82 35.14 7.70
C HIS A 129 4.11 34.74 6.39
N PRO A 130 4.66 35.09 5.20
CA PRO A 130 3.97 34.91 3.91
C PRO A 130 3.50 33.48 3.57
N ASN A 131 3.95 32.45 4.31
CA ASN A 131 3.68 31.03 4.05
C ASN A 131 3.10 30.26 5.25
N TYR A 132 2.56 30.92 6.29
CA TYR A 132 2.03 30.24 7.49
C TYR A 132 0.97 29.17 7.16
N HIS A 133 0.11 29.43 6.17
CA HIS A 133 -0.93 28.47 5.73
C HIS A 133 -0.38 27.19 5.09
N LYS A 134 0.88 27.19 4.63
CA LYS A 134 1.54 26.00 4.02
C LYS A 134 2.30 25.18 5.04
N GLU A 135 2.55 25.71 6.24
CA GLU A 135 3.34 25.05 7.28
C GLU A 135 2.83 23.64 7.62
N PRO A 136 1.51 23.40 7.82
CA PRO A 136 1.02 22.06 8.12
C PRO A 136 1.27 21.06 6.98
N PHE A 137 1.12 21.51 5.74
CA PHE A 137 1.39 20.68 4.56
C PHE A 137 2.89 20.36 4.47
N LEU A 138 3.76 21.36 4.63
CA LEU A 138 5.22 21.17 4.57
C LEU A 138 5.71 20.24 5.68
N GLN A 139 5.12 20.32 6.88
CA GLN A 139 5.46 19.41 7.98
C GLN A 139 5.10 17.97 7.64
N GLN A 140 3.91 17.72 7.09
CA GLN A 140 3.48 16.37 6.70
C GLN A 140 4.28 15.83 5.51
N LEU A 141 4.58 16.70 4.54
CA LEU A 141 5.43 16.36 3.40
C LEU A 141 6.84 15.97 3.87
N LYS A 142 7.42 16.71 4.81
CA LYS A 142 8.75 16.41 5.37
C LYS A 142 8.77 15.03 6.03
N VAL A 143 7.80 14.74 6.91
CA VAL A 143 7.69 13.42 7.57
C VAL A 143 7.56 12.31 6.54
N PHE A 144 6.79 12.53 5.48
CA PHE A 144 6.62 11.56 4.40
C PHE A 144 7.89 11.36 3.57
N SER A 145 8.57 12.43 3.17
CA SER A 145 9.83 12.38 2.41
C SER A 145 10.94 11.67 3.20
N ASP A 146 11.06 11.94 4.50
CA ASP A 146 12.04 11.28 5.38
C ASP A 146 11.80 9.75 5.43
N GLU A 147 10.53 9.32 5.52
CA GLU A 147 10.18 7.89 5.53
C GLU A 147 10.47 7.21 4.18
N ILE A 148 10.16 7.87 3.05
CA ILE A 148 10.46 7.33 1.72
C ILE A 148 11.96 7.17 1.52
N GLN A 149 12.76 8.14 1.95
CA GLN A 149 14.21 8.08 1.83
C GLN A 149 14.78 6.89 2.60
N GLN A 150 14.27 6.63 3.81
CA GLN A 150 14.64 5.44 4.58
C GLN A 150 14.23 4.15 3.87
N GLN A 151 13.06 4.11 3.25
CA GLN A 151 12.55 2.92 2.56
C GLN A 151 13.30 2.60 1.25
N ALA A 152 13.81 3.62 0.54
CA ALA A 152 14.55 3.43 -0.71
C ALA A 152 15.77 2.52 -0.53
N GLN A 153 16.50 2.69 0.59
CA GLN A 153 17.64 1.83 0.95
C GLN A 153 17.23 0.39 1.27
N LEU A 154 15.99 0.16 1.70
CA LEU A 154 15.50 -1.20 2.02
C LEU A 154 15.11 -1.95 0.77
N SER A 155 14.61 -1.25 -0.25
CA SER A 155 14.24 -1.86 -1.53
C SER A 155 15.47 -2.50 -2.22
N THR A 156 16.62 -1.81 -2.17
CA THR A 156 17.89 -2.35 -2.71
C THR A 156 18.34 -3.59 -1.93
N ILE A 157 18.36 -3.53 -0.59
CA ILE A 157 18.70 -4.67 0.27
C ILE A 157 17.77 -5.87 -0.02
N HIS A 158 16.45 -5.65 -0.10
CA HIS A 158 15.48 -6.70 -0.40
C HIS A 158 15.72 -7.35 -1.76
N SER A 159 16.07 -6.55 -2.78
CA SER A 159 16.37 -7.07 -4.12
C SER A 159 17.58 -8.01 -4.13
N PHE A 160 18.63 -7.71 -3.36
CA PHE A 160 19.78 -8.60 -3.22
C PHE A 160 19.41 -9.87 -2.45
N LEU A 161 18.72 -9.75 -1.32
CA LEU A 161 18.35 -10.91 -0.50
C LEU A 161 17.44 -11.90 -1.26
N LYS A 162 16.62 -11.43 -2.20
CA LYS A 162 15.82 -12.31 -3.07
C LYS A 162 16.62 -13.22 -3.99
N LEU A 163 17.86 -12.86 -4.32
CA LEU A 163 18.69 -13.59 -5.29
C LEU A 163 19.62 -14.63 -4.65
N TYR A 164 19.82 -14.55 -3.33
CA TYR A 164 20.77 -15.41 -2.62
C TYR A 164 20.04 -16.30 -1.61
N THR A 165 20.55 -17.50 -1.40
CA THR A 165 20.13 -18.40 -0.30
C THR A 165 20.97 -18.19 0.96
N THR A 166 22.26 -17.96 0.79
CA THR A 166 23.18 -17.61 1.88
C THR A 166 24.22 -16.61 1.38
N MET A 167 24.62 -15.67 2.24
CA MET A 167 25.62 -14.66 1.87
C MET A 167 26.38 -14.15 3.10
N PRO A 168 27.72 -13.99 3.03
CA PRO A 168 28.48 -13.35 4.10
C PRO A 168 28.10 -11.87 4.26
N VAL A 169 28.02 -11.40 5.52
CA VAL A 169 27.68 -10.01 5.86
C VAL A 169 28.63 -9.02 5.15
N ALA A 170 29.93 -9.33 5.12
CA ALA A 170 30.95 -8.50 4.47
C ALA A 170 30.72 -8.33 2.95
N LYS A 171 30.18 -9.36 2.29
CA LYS A 171 29.92 -9.30 0.84
C LYS A 171 28.75 -8.38 0.52
N LEU A 172 27.67 -8.45 1.31
CA LEU A 172 26.53 -7.56 1.16
C LEU A 172 26.90 -6.12 1.52
N ALA A 173 27.69 -5.93 2.58
CA ALA A 173 28.23 -4.63 2.95
C ALA A 173 29.06 -4.03 1.80
N GLY A 174 29.91 -4.83 1.15
CA GLY A 174 30.67 -4.41 -0.03
C GLY A 174 29.82 -4.10 -1.27
N PHE A 175 28.64 -4.71 -1.44
CA PHE A 175 27.72 -4.36 -2.54
C PHE A 175 26.99 -3.04 -2.32
N LEU A 176 26.86 -2.62 -1.06
CA LEU A 176 26.13 -1.42 -0.65
C LEU A 176 27.08 -0.31 -0.18
N ASP A 177 28.40 -0.51 -0.33
CA ASP A 177 29.47 0.39 0.12
C ASP A 177 29.39 0.78 1.61
N PHE A 178 28.88 -0.11 2.46
CA PHE A 178 28.84 0.10 3.92
C PHE A 178 30.09 -0.45 4.59
N THR A 179 30.72 0.35 5.46
CA THR A 179 32.01 0.01 6.06
C THR A 179 31.90 -0.72 7.39
N GLU A 180 31.06 -0.28 8.35
CA GLU A 180 31.06 -0.91 9.69
C GLU A 180 29.69 -1.02 10.41
N GLN A 181 28.63 -0.38 9.92
CA GLN A 181 27.30 -0.37 10.59
C GLN A 181 26.25 -1.26 9.92
N PHE A 182 26.66 -2.12 9.00
CA PHE A 182 25.73 -2.88 8.16
C PHE A 182 24.81 -3.83 8.97
N ARG A 183 25.28 -4.36 10.10
CA ARG A 183 24.47 -5.18 11.01
C ARG A 183 23.29 -4.40 11.61
N ILE A 184 23.48 -3.13 11.94
CA ILE A 184 22.41 -2.25 12.46
C ILE A 184 21.37 -2.02 11.36
N GLN A 185 21.82 -1.78 10.14
CA GLN A 185 20.92 -1.56 9.01
C GLN A 185 20.12 -2.83 8.65
N LEU A 186 20.72 -4.02 8.74
CA LEU A 186 19.99 -5.28 8.64
C LEU A 186 18.93 -5.44 9.73
N LEU A 187 19.22 -5.01 10.96
CA LEU A 187 18.24 -5.02 12.05
C LEU A 187 17.09 -4.05 11.77
N VAL A 188 17.38 -2.83 11.31
CA VAL A 188 16.38 -1.83 10.88
C VAL A 188 15.54 -2.40 9.74
N PHE A 189 16.16 -3.07 8.78
CA PHE A 189 15.47 -3.74 7.69
C PHE A 189 14.52 -4.83 8.21
N LYS A 190 14.98 -5.71 9.11
CA LYS A 190 14.12 -6.72 9.74
C LYS A 190 12.95 -6.12 10.51
N HIS A 191 13.15 -4.97 11.16
CA HIS A 191 12.09 -4.24 11.85
C HIS A 191 11.09 -3.64 10.85
N LYS A 192 11.55 -2.94 9.81
CA LYS A 192 10.68 -2.30 8.81
C LYS A 192 9.95 -3.29 7.88
N MET A 193 10.46 -4.52 7.75
CA MET A 193 9.73 -5.61 7.07
C MET A 193 8.51 -6.08 7.85
N LYS A 194 8.48 -5.89 9.17
CA LYS A 194 7.33 -6.18 10.02
C LYS A 194 6.40 -4.98 10.01
N ASN A 195 5.21 -5.15 9.45
CA ASN A 195 4.18 -4.13 9.48
C ASN A 195 3.16 -4.46 10.58
N LEU A 196 2.60 -3.44 11.21
CA LEU A 196 1.50 -3.61 12.17
C LEU A 196 0.20 -3.80 11.39
N VAL A 197 -0.34 -5.01 11.44
CA VAL A 197 -1.51 -5.43 10.66
C VAL A 197 -2.70 -5.63 11.57
N TRP A 198 -3.85 -5.09 11.17
CA TRP A 198 -5.11 -5.39 11.84
C TRP A 198 -5.55 -6.83 11.51
N THR A 199 -5.63 -7.69 12.54
CA THR A 199 -6.02 -9.10 12.41
C THR A 199 -7.45 -9.35 12.87
N SER A 200 -7.79 -8.91 14.08
CA SER A 200 -9.15 -8.99 14.63
C SER A 200 -9.31 -8.06 15.83
N GLY A 201 -10.50 -7.50 16.02
CA GLY A 201 -10.83 -6.67 17.18
C GLY A 201 -11.71 -5.46 16.87
N ILE A 202 -12.36 -4.91 17.89
CA ILE A 202 -13.22 -3.73 17.76
C ILE A 202 -12.37 -2.47 17.54
N SER A 203 -11.14 -2.45 18.09
CA SER A 203 -10.19 -1.36 17.90
C SER A 203 -9.45 -1.50 16.57
N ILE A 204 -9.62 -0.49 15.72
CA ILE A 204 -9.01 -0.35 14.40
C ILE A 204 -7.50 -0.01 14.52
N LEU A 205 -7.08 0.46 15.70
CA LEU A 205 -5.70 0.87 16.00
C LEU A 205 -4.84 -0.29 16.52
N HIS A 206 -5.44 -1.32 17.11
CA HIS A 206 -4.69 -2.50 17.56
C HIS A 206 -4.41 -3.44 16.40
N GLY A 207 -3.25 -4.09 16.43
CA GLY A 207 -2.82 -5.02 15.41
C GLY A 207 -1.69 -5.88 15.92
N GLU A 208 -1.34 -6.88 15.12
CA GLU A 208 -0.20 -7.77 15.37
C GLU A 208 0.87 -7.48 14.32
N PHE A 209 2.14 -7.58 14.72
CA PHE A 209 3.23 -7.46 13.76
C PHE A 209 3.26 -8.67 12.85
N GLN A 210 3.08 -8.43 11.56
CA GLN A 210 3.18 -9.44 10.52
C GLN A 210 4.24 -9.04 9.49
N SER A 211 5.03 -10.03 9.07
CA SER A 211 5.89 -9.89 7.90
C SER A 211 5.11 -10.39 6.68
N ALA A 212 4.82 -9.51 5.71
CA ALA A 212 4.32 -9.96 4.40
C ALA A 212 5.43 -10.04 3.33
N SER A 213 6.69 -9.91 3.73
CA SER A 213 7.80 -10.22 2.83
C SER A 213 7.79 -11.71 2.48
N GLU A 214 8.04 -11.98 1.21
CA GLU A 214 8.27 -13.33 0.69
C GLU A 214 9.55 -13.96 1.27
N VAL A 215 10.47 -13.13 1.75
CA VAL A 215 11.78 -13.53 2.22
C VAL A 215 11.98 -13.08 3.66
N ASP A 216 12.40 -13.98 4.54
CA ASP A 216 12.94 -13.70 5.88
C ASP A 216 14.40 -14.13 5.94
N PHE A 217 15.14 -13.61 6.90
CA PHE A 217 16.53 -13.97 7.08
C PHE A 217 16.92 -13.96 8.55
N TYR A 218 17.94 -14.75 8.87
CA TYR A 218 18.63 -14.70 10.15
C TYR A 218 20.14 -14.62 9.92
N ILE A 219 20.85 -14.11 10.93
CA ILE A 219 22.30 -13.96 10.88
C ILE A 219 22.87 -15.02 11.82
N ASP A 220 23.65 -15.95 11.28
CA ASP A 220 24.48 -16.87 12.07
C ASP A 220 25.94 -16.45 11.94
N LYS A 221 26.53 -15.96 13.04
CA LYS A 221 27.86 -15.35 13.11
C LYS A 221 28.04 -14.22 12.09
N ASP A 222 28.61 -14.53 10.92
CA ASP A 222 28.87 -13.61 9.80
C ASP A 222 28.22 -14.05 8.49
N MET A 223 27.31 -15.03 8.56
CA MET A 223 26.57 -15.54 7.41
C MET A 223 25.09 -15.17 7.55
N ILE A 224 24.55 -14.54 6.51
CA ILE A 224 23.11 -14.27 6.38
C ILE A 224 22.49 -15.50 5.73
N HIS A 225 21.58 -16.15 6.44
CA HIS A 225 20.76 -17.24 5.92
C HIS A 225 19.40 -16.71 5.55
N ILE A 226 19.05 -16.88 4.28
CA ILE A 226 17.82 -16.38 3.71
C ILE A 226 16.84 -17.54 3.55
N ALA A 227 15.68 -17.41 4.18
CA ALA A 227 14.59 -18.38 4.12
C ALA A 227 13.44 -17.78 3.31
N ASP A 228 12.94 -18.55 2.34
CA ASP A 228 11.70 -18.21 1.66
C ASP A 228 10.54 -18.44 2.64
N THR A 229 9.91 -17.36 3.06
CA THR A 229 8.71 -17.38 3.94
C THR A 229 7.43 -17.41 3.15
N LYS A 230 7.50 -17.56 1.82
CA LYS A 230 6.34 -17.91 1.01
C LYS A 230 5.84 -19.28 1.49
N VAL A 231 4.91 -19.24 2.44
CA VAL A 231 3.91 -20.29 2.58
C VAL A 231 3.27 -20.34 1.21
N SER A 232 3.60 -21.36 0.43
CA SER A 232 2.93 -21.62 -0.83
C SER A 232 1.44 -21.52 -0.52
N ARG A 233 0.77 -20.48 -1.05
CA ARG A 233 -0.70 -20.43 -1.04
C ARG A 233 -1.10 -21.82 -1.49
N HIS A 234 -1.90 -22.53 -0.67
CA HIS A 234 -2.29 -23.91 -0.96
C HIS A 234 -2.83 -23.93 -2.38
N TYR A 235 -1.94 -24.26 -3.33
CA TYR A 235 -2.27 -24.16 -4.75
C TYR A 235 -3.39 -25.14 -5.00
N GLY A 236 -3.35 -26.29 -4.29
CA GLY A 236 -4.46 -27.20 -4.05
C GLY A 236 -5.76 -26.48 -3.71
N ASP A 237 -5.87 -25.77 -2.59
CA ASP A 237 -7.14 -25.16 -2.17
C ASP A 237 -7.67 -24.13 -3.17
N PHE A 238 -6.81 -23.28 -3.74
CA PHE A 238 -7.23 -22.31 -4.74
C PHE A 238 -7.71 -23.02 -6.03
N PHE A 239 -7.00 -24.06 -6.45
CA PHE A 239 -7.36 -24.88 -7.61
C PHE A 239 -8.66 -25.66 -7.37
N ILE A 240 -8.83 -26.24 -6.18
CA ILE A 240 -10.03 -26.95 -5.72
C ILE A 240 -11.22 -26.00 -5.67
N CYS A 241 -11.08 -24.81 -5.07
CA CYS A 241 -12.13 -23.79 -5.08
C CYS A 241 -12.50 -23.34 -6.51
N ARG A 242 -11.53 -23.27 -7.42
CA ARG A 242 -11.77 -22.89 -8.81
C ARG A 242 -12.46 -24.01 -9.59
N ILE A 243 -12.10 -25.27 -9.33
CA ILE A 243 -12.80 -26.46 -9.84
C ILE A 243 -14.24 -26.47 -9.34
N HIS A 244 -14.48 -26.30 -8.05
CA HIS A 244 -15.85 -26.27 -7.50
C HIS A 244 -16.70 -25.16 -8.12
N LYS A 245 -16.14 -23.95 -8.28
CA LYS A 245 -16.84 -22.86 -8.97
C LYS A 245 -17.11 -23.17 -10.44
N LEU A 246 -16.19 -23.85 -11.12
CA LEU A 246 -16.37 -24.27 -12.51
C LEU A 246 -17.46 -25.34 -12.63
N GLU A 247 -17.48 -26.32 -11.72
CA GLU A 247 -18.52 -27.34 -11.65
C GLU A 247 -19.90 -26.74 -11.36
N GLU A 248 -19.97 -25.76 -10.46
CA GLU A 248 -21.20 -25.03 -10.14
C GLU A 248 -21.71 -24.22 -11.34
N LEU A 249 -20.82 -23.55 -12.06
CA LEU A 249 -21.14 -22.88 -13.32
C LEU A 249 -21.63 -23.88 -14.37
N ASN A 250 -20.98 -25.03 -14.50
CA ASN A 250 -21.35 -26.06 -15.47
C ASN A 250 -22.71 -26.69 -15.13
N ARG A 251 -23.03 -26.88 -13.84
CA ARG A 251 -24.36 -27.29 -13.37
C ARG A 251 -25.41 -26.24 -13.71
N THR A 252 -25.09 -24.96 -13.51
CA THR A 252 -25.98 -23.85 -13.85
C THR A 252 -26.23 -23.74 -15.36
N LEU A 253 -25.18 -23.90 -16.18
CA LEU A 253 -25.27 -23.95 -17.64
C LEU A 253 -26.12 -25.13 -18.13
N LYS A 254 -25.94 -26.32 -17.55
CA LYS A 254 -26.79 -27.49 -17.87
C LYS A 254 -28.26 -27.23 -17.52
N LYS A 255 -28.54 -26.56 -16.40
CA LYS A 255 -29.91 -26.16 -16.04
C LYS A 255 -30.50 -25.11 -17.00
N LEU A 256 -29.68 -24.23 -17.55
CA LEU A 256 -30.09 -23.25 -18.56
C LEU A 256 -30.32 -23.89 -19.94
N GLY A 257 -29.52 -24.90 -20.31
CA GLY A 257 -29.68 -25.67 -21.54
C GLY A 257 -30.78 -26.74 -21.50
N GLN A 258 -31.37 -26.98 -20.32
CA GLN A 258 -32.53 -27.87 -20.10
C GLN A 258 -33.84 -27.08 -19.91
N ARG A 259 -33.94 -25.86 -20.44
CA ARG A 259 -35.25 -25.26 -20.70
C ARG A 259 -35.79 -25.83 -22.02
N PRO A 260 -37.03 -26.34 -22.08
CA PRO A 260 -37.67 -26.74 -23.33
C PRO A 260 -37.80 -25.56 -24.30
#